data_AF-A0A1F9YWF6-F1
#
_entry.id   AF-A0A1F9YWF6-F1
#
_cell.length_a   1.000
_cell.length_b   1.000
_cell.length_c   1.000
_cell.angle_alpha   90.00
_cell.angle_beta   90.00
_cell.angle_gamma   90.00
#
_symmetry.space_group_name_H-M   'P 1'
#
loop_
_entity.id
_entity.type
_entity.pdbx_description
1 polymer ?
#
loop_
_entity_poly.entity_id
_entity_poly.type
_entity_poly.pdbx_seq_one_letter_code
_entity_poly.pdbx_strand_id
1 'polypeptide(L)'
;MHLEFWVNIIVPIVAGVIYFIMAYEIKKVGQIRGLIFGEIGYRKVFSAFVLLGIYFITRPLQNIMGPHPWPMLINNVRQFFLMSIIAPAILVGIFYWDSDEGDISRAAKIASYSVGFFMAIIFILVNRIAIDGSKVIASFNGINLYDAVWFSLGQKRYELILIHLFAQFISPVGFFVLATAIVRRRRHNYPKDSIYNLMPLKWKYLEIGLEVFVISMLIAGVSALLGHYYTYLWMIYYVGAIISGAIELKSVKILPSSAPSDLGG
;
A
#
# COMPACT_ATOMS: atom_id res chain seq x y z
N MET A 1 -12.88 -10.36 23.45
CA MET A 1 -12.04 -11.58 23.27
C MET A 1 -12.21 -12.28 21.92
N HIS A 2 -13.34 -12.93 21.58
CA HIS A 2 -13.44 -13.68 20.30
C HIS A 2 -13.42 -12.82 19.03
N LEU A 3 -14.18 -11.72 19.02
CA LEU A 3 -14.25 -10.82 17.87
C LEU A 3 -12.88 -10.22 17.53
N GLU A 4 -12.12 -9.84 18.56
CA GLU A 4 -10.79 -9.24 18.44
C GLU A 4 -9.78 -10.20 17.81
N PHE A 5 -9.85 -11.47 18.19
CA PHE A 5 -9.04 -12.53 17.57
C PHE A 5 -9.32 -12.61 16.07
N TRP A 6 -10.59 -12.75 15.69
CA TRP A 6 -10.98 -12.86 14.29
C TRP A 6 -10.67 -11.60 13.48
N VAL A 7 -10.85 -10.42 14.06
CA VAL A 7 -10.54 -9.14 13.42
C VAL A 7 -9.05 -9.04 13.06
N ASN A 8 -8.15 -9.44 13.96
CA ASN A 8 -6.70 -9.41 13.73
C ASN A 8 -6.23 -10.38 12.64
N ILE A 9 -7.03 -11.38 12.29
CA ILE A 9 -6.70 -12.40 11.30
C ILE A 9 -7.43 -12.14 9.98
N ILE A 10 -8.75 -11.98 10.02
CA ILE A 10 -9.63 -11.90 8.86
C ILE A 10 -9.42 -10.59 8.11
N VAL A 11 -9.37 -9.45 8.80
CA VAL A 11 -9.29 -8.14 8.12
C VAL A 11 -8.03 -8.03 7.24
N PRO A 12 -6.82 -8.41 7.72
CA PRO A 12 -5.64 -8.46 6.87
C PRO A 12 -5.72 -9.46 5.71
N ILE A 13 -6.33 -10.63 5.94
CA ILE A 13 -6.52 -11.65 4.88
C ILE A 13 -7.45 -11.11 3.80
N VAL A 14 -8.58 -10.51 4.17
CA VAL A 14 -9.54 -9.92 3.22
C VAL A 14 -8.88 -8.82 2.41
N ALA A 15 -8.09 -7.94 3.06
CA ALA A 15 -7.31 -6.94 2.34
C ALA A 15 -6.36 -7.61 1.33
N GLY A 16 -5.56 -8.60 1.75
CA GLY A 16 -4.65 -9.31 0.85
C GLY A 16 -5.35 -9.97 -0.34
N VAL A 17 -6.50 -10.64 -0.09
CA VAL A 17 -7.31 -11.30 -1.12
C VAL A 17 -7.82 -10.31 -2.17
N ILE A 18 -8.27 -9.12 -1.78
CA ILE A 18 -8.71 -8.09 -2.74
C ILE A 18 -7.59 -7.72 -3.71
N TYR A 19 -6.36 -7.53 -3.21
CA TYR A 19 -5.22 -7.20 -4.07
C TYR A 19 -4.79 -8.39 -4.95
N PHE A 20 -4.90 -9.63 -4.47
CA PHE A 20 -4.72 -10.81 -5.32
C PHE A 20 -5.78 -10.93 -6.42
N ILE A 21 -7.04 -10.60 -6.12
CA ILE A 21 -8.11 -10.53 -7.13
C ILE A 21 -7.79 -9.47 -8.18
N MET A 22 -7.33 -8.28 -7.76
CA MET A 22 -6.88 -7.25 -8.71
C MET A 22 -5.72 -7.72 -9.58
N ALA A 23 -4.72 -8.40 -9.01
CA ALA A 23 -3.63 -9.00 -9.77
C ALA A 23 -4.14 -10.02 -10.81
N TYR A 24 -5.06 -10.89 -10.40
CA TYR A 24 -5.68 -11.86 -11.31
C TYR A 24 -6.45 -11.18 -12.46
N GLU A 25 -7.23 -10.16 -12.16
CA GLU A 25 -7.98 -9.40 -13.17
C GLU A 25 -7.05 -8.66 -14.13
N ILE A 26 -5.96 -8.07 -13.63
CA ILE A 26 -4.90 -7.49 -14.48
C ILE A 26 -4.29 -8.53 -15.39
N LYS A 27 -4.00 -9.74 -14.90
CA LYS A 27 -3.46 -10.83 -15.73
C LYS A 27 -4.44 -11.23 -16.82
N LYS A 28 -5.72 -11.39 -16.48
CA LYS A 28 -6.80 -11.73 -17.42
C LYS A 28 -6.97 -10.66 -18.50
N VAL A 29 -7.05 -9.40 -18.09
CA VAL A 29 -7.19 -8.25 -19.00
C VAL A 29 -5.93 -8.04 -19.84
N GLY A 30 -4.74 -8.26 -19.26
CA GLY A 30 -3.43 -8.13 -19.91
C GLY A 30 -3.17 -9.21 -20.96
N GLN A 31 -3.60 -10.45 -20.75
CA GLN A 31 -3.49 -11.52 -21.75
C GLN A 31 -4.27 -11.21 -23.03
N ILE A 32 -5.40 -10.51 -22.92
CA ILE A 32 -6.21 -10.09 -24.07
C ILE A 32 -5.58 -8.86 -24.78
N ARG A 33 -4.65 -8.13 -24.12
CA ARG A 33 -4.22 -6.77 -24.51
C ARG A 33 -2.73 -6.55 -24.70
N GLY A 34 -1.90 -7.55 -24.40
CA GLY A 34 -0.45 -7.53 -24.68
C GLY A 34 -0.15 -7.23 -26.15
N LEU A 35 -1.09 -7.53 -27.05
CA LEU A 35 -1.05 -7.23 -28.48
C LEU A 35 -1.25 -5.74 -28.85
N ILE A 36 -1.79 -4.89 -27.96
CA ILE A 36 -2.26 -3.52 -28.31
C ILE A 36 -1.55 -2.40 -27.54
N PHE A 37 -1.10 -2.63 -26.29
CA PHE A 37 -0.77 -1.53 -25.37
C PHE A 37 0.56 -1.62 -24.61
N GLY A 38 1.44 -2.53 -25.01
CA GLY A 38 2.75 -2.69 -24.37
C GLY A 38 2.66 -3.52 -23.07
N GLU A 39 3.28 -4.69 -23.09
CA GLU A 39 3.25 -5.66 -21.98
C GLU A 39 3.84 -5.14 -20.65
N ILE A 40 4.69 -4.11 -20.71
CA ILE A 40 5.53 -3.67 -19.58
C ILE A 40 4.70 -3.03 -18.47
N GLY A 41 3.69 -2.21 -18.81
CA GLY A 41 2.83 -1.55 -17.82
C GLY A 41 2.00 -2.57 -17.03
N TYR A 42 1.36 -3.51 -17.73
CA TYR A 42 0.54 -4.55 -17.12
C TYR A 42 1.34 -5.48 -16.20
N ARG A 43 2.56 -5.88 -16.59
CA ARG A 43 3.44 -6.71 -15.74
C ARG A 43 3.86 -5.99 -14.46
N LYS A 44 4.13 -4.68 -14.52
CA LYS A 44 4.48 -3.87 -13.34
C LYS A 44 3.30 -3.70 -12.39
N VAL A 45 2.11 -3.39 -12.90
CA VAL A 45 0.87 -3.27 -12.09
C VAL A 45 0.49 -4.61 -11.46
N PHE A 46 0.59 -5.72 -12.22
CA PHE A 46 0.41 -7.06 -11.68
C PHE A 46 1.33 -7.31 -10.48
N SER A 47 2.63 -7.03 -10.65
CA SER A 47 3.63 -7.23 -9.61
C SER A 47 3.34 -6.36 -8.37
N ALA A 48 2.92 -5.11 -8.56
CA ALA A 48 2.56 -4.23 -7.45
C ALA A 48 1.38 -4.77 -6.63
N PHE A 49 0.32 -5.25 -7.29
CA PHE A 49 -0.84 -5.84 -6.60
C PHE A 49 -0.48 -7.15 -5.89
N VAL A 50 0.35 -8.01 -6.49
CA VAL A 50 0.86 -9.20 -5.82
C VAL A 50 1.64 -8.83 -4.55
N LEU A 51 2.55 -7.86 -4.65
CA LEU A 51 3.36 -7.43 -3.51
C LEU A 51 2.52 -6.81 -2.40
N LEU A 52 1.50 -5.99 -2.73
CA LEU A 52 0.55 -5.46 -1.76
C LEU A 52 -0.29 -6.58 -1.14
N GLY A 53 -0.75 -7.55 -1.92
CA GLY A 53 -1.46 -8.74 -1.43
C GLY A 53 -0.65 -9.51 -0.39
N ILE A 54 0.62 -9.78 -0.69
CA ILE A 54 1.58 -10.42 0.24
C ILE A 54 1.78 -9.55 1.49
N TYR A 55 1.97 -8.24 1.32
CA TYR A 55 2.18 -7.33 2.46
C TYR A 55 1.00 -7.34 3.45
N PHE A 56 -0.23 -7.37 2.95
CA PHE A 56 -1.43 -7.38 3.80
C PHE A 56 -1.66 -8.76 4.44
N ILE A 57 -1.58 -9.85 3.68
CA ILE A 57 -1.88 -11.21 4.19
C ILE A 57 -0.84 -11.71 5.21
N THR A 58 0.34 -11.08 5.29
CA THR A 58 1.42 -11.48 6.20
C THR A 58 1.34 -10.85 7.59
N ARG A 59 0.39 -9.93 7.86
CA ARG A 59 0.20 -9.39 9.22
C ARG A 59 -0.19 -10.44 10.27
N PRO A 60 -1.13 -11.37 10.00
CA PRO A 60 -1.44 -12.47 10.92
C PRO A 60 -0.21 -13.27 11.38
N LEU A 61 0.78 -13.45 10.51
CA LEU A 61 2.05 -14.11 10.86
C LEU A 61 2.75 -13.36 12.00
N GLN A 62 2.75 -12.02 11.96
CA GLN A 62 3.30 -11.18 13.03
C GLN A 62 2.63 -11.47 14.38
N ASN A 63 1.32 -11.74 14.37
CA ASN A 63 0.54 -11.90 15.58
C ASN A 63 0.58 -13.32 16.16
N ILE A 64 0.71 -14.35 15.31
CA ILE A 64 0.65 -15.77 15.72
C ILE A 64 2.03 -16.33 16.07
N MET A 65 3.12 -15.75 15.56
CA MET A 65 4.48 -16.32 15.75
C MET A 65 4.99 -16.32 17.19
N GLY A 66 4.28 -15.71 18.13
CA GLY A 66 4.58 -15.72 19.56
C GLY A 66 5.01 -14.36 20.09
N PRO A 67 5.53 -14.30 21.32
CA PRO A 67 5.91 -13.05 21.97
C PRO A 67 7.17 -12.43 21.34
N HIS A 68 7.59 -11.29 21.89
CA HIS A 68 8.86 -10.63 21.55
C HIS A 68 10.00 -11.66 21.45
N PRO A 69 10.83 -11.61 20.39
CA PRO A 69 11.00 -10.52 19.41
C PRO A 69 10.21 -10.67 18.10
N TRP A 70 9.37 -11.69 17.94
CA TRP A 70 8.76 -12.02 16.64
C TRP A 70 7.88 -10.90 16.06
N PRO A 71 6.99 -10.25 16.84
CA PRO A 71 6.17 -9.17 16.30
C PRO A 71 7.02 -8.00 15.78
N MET A 72 8.13 -7.69 16.44
CA MET A 72 9.06 -6.64 16.01
C MET A 72 9.74 -7.01 14.69
N LEU A 73 10.31 -8.22 14.60
CA LEU A 73 11.06 -8.65 13.42
C LEU A 73 10.17 -8.68 12.18
N ILE A 74 8.98 -9.26 12.28
CA ILE A 74 8.06 -9.38 11.16
C ILE A 74 7.52 -8.00 10.77
N ASN A 75 7.23 -7.11 11.73
CA ASN A 75 6.85 -5.72 11.42
C ASN A 75 7.97 -5.00 10.65
N ASN A 76 9.22 -5.11 11.11
CA ASN A 76 10.37 -4.48 10.48
C ASN A 76 10.56 -4.97 9.04
N VAL A 77 10.48 -6.29 8.81
CA VAL A 77 10.57 -6.87 7.46
C VAL A 77 9.42 -6.37 6.58
N ARG A 78 8.18 -6.43 7.06
CA ARG A 78 7.00 -5.99 6.30
C ARG A 78 7.08 -4.51 5.92
N GLN A 79 7.48 -3.66 6.86
CA GLN A 79 7.61 -2.22 6.62
C GLN A 79 8.80 -1.89 5.72
N PHE A 80 9.90 -2.64 5.83
CA PHE A 80 10.99 -2.54 4.88
C PHE A 80 10.52 -2.80 3.45
N PHE A 81 9.78 -3.88 3.20
CA PHE A 81 9.22 -4.16 1.88
C PHE A 81 8.29 -3.05 1.40
N LEU A 82 7.40 -2.56 2.26
CA LEU A 82 6.47 -1.49 1.89
C LEU A 82 7.21 -0.19 1.51
N MET A 83 8.16 0.23 2.34
CA MET A 83 8.85 1.52 2.21
C MET A 83 9.94 1.52 1.14
N SER A 84 10.68 0.42 0.99
CA SER A 84 11.87 0.35 0.10
C SER A 84 11.59 -0.29 -1.25
N ILE A 85 10.51 -1.05 -1.41
CA ILE A 85 10.21 -1.78 -2.64
C ILE A 85 8.83 -1.38 -3.19
N ILE A 86 7.76 -1.56 -2.41
CA ILE A 86 6.39 -1.42 -2.91
C ILE A 86 6.05 0.03 -3.26
N ALA A 87 6.16 0.95 -2.29
CA ALA A 87 5.82 2.35 -2.52
C ALA A 87 6.70 3.01 -3.61
N PRO A 88 8.04 2.82 -3.63
CA PRO A 88 8.87 3.31 -4.73
C PRO A 88 8.48 2.70 -6.08
N ALA A 89 8.17 1.40 -6.14
CA ALA A 89 7.76 0.75 -7.38
C ALA A 89 6.44 1.31 -7.93
N ILE A 90 5.49 1.62 -7.05
CA ILE A 90 4.20 2.23 -7.43
C ILE A 90 4.43 3.64 -7.98
N LEU A 91 5.19 4.48 -7.26
CA LEU A 91 5.51 5.84 -7.72
C LEU A 91 6.25 5.83 -9.06
N VAL A 92 7.28 4.99 -9.19
CA VAL A 92 8.04 4.81 -10.43
C VAL A 92 7.15 4.27 -11.55
N GLY A 93 6.26 3.32 -11.25
CA GLY A 93 5.29 2.79 -12.21
C GLY A 93 4.34 3.86 -12.73
N ILE A 94 3.90 4.78 -11.86
CA ILE A 94 3.08 5.92 -12.23
C ILE A 94 3.88 6.96 -13.02
N PHE A 95 5.15 7.21 -12.70
CA PHE A 95 6.01 8.06 -13.53
C PHE A 95 6.20 7.52 -14.95
N TYR A 96 6.34 6.20 -15.10
CA TYR A 96 6.36 5.57 -16.43
C TYR A 96 5.06 5.76 -17.20
N TRP A 97 3.95 5.94 -16.49
CA TRP A 97 2.67 6.30 -17.10
C TRP A 97 2.58 7.81 -17.38
N ASP A 98 3.29 8.63 -16.61
CA ASP A 98 3.31 10.09 -16.73
C ASP A 98 4.29 10.63 -17.78
N SER A 99 5.27 9.85 -18.19
CA SER A 99 6.19 10.26 -19.25
C SER A 99 5.50 10.17 -20.62
N ASP A 100 5.19 11.32 -21.22
CA ASP A 100 4.47 11.39 -22.51
C ASP A 100 5.20 10.67 -23.65
N GLU A 101 6.54 10.61 -23.65
CA GLU A 101 7.31 10.02 -24.77
C GLU A 101 8.75 9.60 -24.39
N GLY A 102 9.09 9.46 -23.10
CA GLY A 102 10.47 9.19 -22.66
C GLY A 102 10.62 8.23 -21.49
N ASP A 103 11.73 7.50 -21.41
CA ASP A 103 12.09 6.75 -20.20
C ASP A 103 12.22 7.73 -19.02
N ILE A 104 11.76 7.34 -17.84
CA ILE A 104 11.94 8.17 -16.65
C ILE A 104 13.43 8.39 -16.43
N SER A 105 13.83 9.57 -15.93
CA SER A 105 15.25 9.79 -15.67
C SER A 105 15.78 8.73 -14.71
N ARG A 106 16.92 8.12 -15.05
CA ARG A 106 17.57 7.12 -14.18
C ARG A 106 17.79 7.67 -12.77
N ALA A 107 18.06 8.97 -12.67
CA ALA A 107 18.18 9.70 -11.42
C ALA A 107 16.89 9.66 -10.58
N ALA A 108 15.71 9.93 -11.17
CA ALA A 108 14.43 9.87 -10.45
C ALA A 108 14.14 8.45 -9.95
N LYS A 109 14.39 7.43 -10.77
CA LYS A 109 14.24 6.02 -10.36
C LYS A 109 15.15 5.69 -9.17
N ILE A 110 16.44 6.00 -9.27
CA ILE A 110 17.40 5.75 -8.19
C ILE A 110 16.99 6.53 -6.95
N ALA A 111 16.60 7.80 -7.08
CA ALA A 111 16.19 8.64 -5.96
C ALA A 111 14.97 8.04 -5.23
N SER A 112 13.93 7.60 -5.93
CA SER A 112 12.75 6.99 -5.30
C SER A 112 13.12 5.75 -4.47
N TYR A 113 13.91 4.83 -5.03
CA TYR A 113 14.31 3.62 -4.29
C TYR A 113 15.29 3.94 -3.15
N SER A 114 16.25 4.86 -3.35
CA SER A 114 17.20 5.26 -2.32
C SER A 114 16.49 5.93 -1.13
N VAL A 115 15.57 6.85 -1.38
CA VAL A 115 14.77 7.49 -0.33
C VAL A 115 13.95 6.44 0.42
N GLY A 116 13.26 5.55 -0.29
CA GLY A 116 12.51 4.45 0.33
C GLY A 116 13.37 3.54 1.21
N PHE A 117 14.57 3.19 0.74
CA PHE A 117 15.54 2.38 1.47
C PHE A 117 16.02 3.10 2.75
N PHE A 118 16.45 4.35 2.66
CA PHE A 118 16.92 5.09 3.84
C PHE A 118 15.82 5.28 4.88
N MET A 119 14.59 5.59 4.46
CA MET A 119 13.45 5.69 5.37
C MET A 119 13.16 4.35 6.05
N ALA A 120 13.25 3.23 5.33
CA ALA A 120 13.08 1.90 5.89
C ALA A 120 14.16 1.57 6.94
N ILE A 121 15.43 1.94 6.69
CA ILE A 121 16.51 1.75 7.66
C ILE A 121 16.26 2.58 8.93
N ILE A 122 15.91 3.85 8.78
CA ILE A 122 15.55 4.71 9.93
C ILE A 122 14.41 4.09 10.73
N PHE A 123 13.35 3.63 10.04
CA PHE A 123 12.22 2.96 10.67
C PHE A 123 12.63 1.73 11.49
N ILE A 124 13.47 0.86 10.93
CA ILE A 124 13.96 -0.35 11.62
C ILE A 124 14.81 0.02 12.84
N LEU A 125 15.72 1.00 12.71
CA LEU A 125 16.59 1.42 13.80
C LEU A 125 15.78 2.00 14.96
N VAL A 126 14.80 2.86 14.66
CA VAL A 126 13.89 3.39 15.68
C VAL A 126 13.09 2.27 16.34
N ASN A 127 12.53 1.35 15.56
CA ASN A 127 11.78 0.22 16.10
C ASN A 127 12.63 -0.67 17.01
N ARG A 128 13.89 -0.92 16.67
CA ARG A 128 14.80 -1.72 17.52
C ARG A 128 15.08 -1.06 18.86
N ILE A 129 15.10 0.27 18.92
CA ILE A 129 15.34 1.02 20.16
C ILE A 129 14.04 1.14 20.96
N ALA A 130 12.91 1.36 20.29
CA ALA A 130 11.64 1.65 20.94
C ALA A 130 10.84 0.41 21.34
N ILE A 131 10.93 -0.69 20.59
CA ILE A 131 10.19 -1.94 20.86
C ILE A 131 11.03 -2.86 21.74
N ASP A 132 10.67 -2.92 23.00
CA ASP A 132 11.33 -3.71 24.06
C ASP A 132 10.43 -4.83 24.60
N GLY A 133 9.23 -5.03 24.03
CA GLY A 133 8.30 -6.06 24.48
C GLY A 133 7.17 -6.37 23.51
N SER A 134 6.25 -7.20 23.97
CA SER A 134 5.03 -7.55 23.25
C SER A 134 3.85 -7.70 24.21
N LYS A 135 2.65 -7.29 23.79
CA LYS A 135 1.39 -7.49 24.54
C LYS A 135 0.54 -8.54 23.87
N VAL A 136 -0.26 -9.25 24.67
CA VAL A 136 -1.35 -10.07 24.14
C VAL A 136 -2.48 -9.14 23.70
N ILE A 137 -2.90 -9.25 22.45
CA ILE A 137 -3.95 -8.41 21.87
C ILE A 137 -5.29 -9.15 21.75
N ALA A 138 -5.26 -10.48 21.73
CA ALA A 138 -6.44 -11.34 21.76
C ALA A 138 -6.04 -12.77 22.15
N SER A 139 -6.98 -13.54 22.69
CA SER A 139 -6.78 -14.94 23.06
C SER A 139 -7.99 -15.79 22.68
N PHE A 140 -7.76 -16.97 22.12
CA PHE A 140 -8.81 -17.94 21.78
C PHE A 140 -8.30 -19.38 21.88
N ASN A 141 -9.01 -20.23 22.63
CA ASN A 141 -8.70 -21.67 22.79
C ASN A 141 -7.21 -21.97 23.06
N GLY A 142 -6.58 -21.21 23.97
CA GLY A 142 -5.16 -21.39 24.32
C GLY A 142 -4.17 -20.77 23.34
N ILE A 143 -4.62 -20.21 22.21
CA ILE A 143 -3.79 -19.46 21.27
C ILE A 143 -3.88 -17.97 21.62
N ASN A 144 -2.71 -17.35 21.82
CA ASN A 144 -2.58 -15.92 22.07
C ASN A 144 -2.06 -15.22 20.82
N LEU A 145 -2.64 -14.07 20.50
CA LEU A 145 -2.12 -13.14 19.50
C LEU A 145 -1.28 -12.08 20.19
N TYR A 146 -0.10 -11.81 19.66
CA TYR A 146 0.85 -10.85 20.21
C TYR A 146 1.02 -9.64 19.30
N ASP A 147 1.31 -8.47 19.85
CA ASP A 147 1.78 -7.32 19.06
C ASP A 147 2.92 -6.60 19.76
N ALA A 148 3.73 -5.91 18.98
CA ALA A 148 4.87 -5.14 19.48
C ALA A 148 4.39 -3.99 20.38
N VAL A 149 5.09 -3.78 21.49
CA VAL A 149 4.84 -2.64 22.39
C VAL A 149 6.07 -1.75 22.40
N TRP A 150 5.82 -0.45 22.27
CA TRP A 150 6.84 0.57 22.42
C TRP A 150 6.98 0.98 23.88
N PHE A 151 8.22 1.11 24.36
CA PHE A 151 8.55 1.60 25.69
C PHE A 151 7.84 0.84 26.82
N SER A 152 7.79 -0.50 26.73
CA SER A 152 7.16 -1.34 27.74
C SER A 152 7.86 -1.30 29.10
N LEU A 153 9.17 -1.05 29.12
CA LEU A 153 9.99 -1.03 30.34
C LEU A 153 10.53 0.37 30.70
N GLY A 154 10.21 1.41 29.92
CA GLY A 154 10.87 2.71 30.01
C GLY A 154 9.97 3.91 29.78
N GLN A 155 10.53 5.11 29.98
CA GLN A 155 9.84 6.36 29.68
C GLN A 155 9.64 6.53 28.17
N LYS A 156 8.45 7.00 27.79
CA LYS A 156 8.11 7.32 26.40
C LYS A 156 9.05 8.41 25.88
N ARG A 157 9.61 8.18 24.69
CA ARG A 157 10.46 9.15 23.97
C ARG A 157 9.71 9.68 22.76
N TYR A 158 9.16 10.89 22.87
CA TYR A 158 8.37 11.50 21.80
C TYR A 158 9.20 11.73 20.52
N GLU A 159 10.49 11.96 20.66
CA GLU A 159 11.43 12.15 19.56
C GLU A 159 11.47 10.91 18.67
N LEU A 160 11.50 9.70 19.25
CA LEU A 160 11.50 8.45 18.49
C LEU A 160 10.17 8.22 17.77
N ILE A 161 9.05 8.58 18.42
CA ILE A 161 7.71 8.52 17.79
C ILE A 161 7.66 9.45 16.57
N LEU A 162 8.16 10.69 16.72
CA LEU A 162 8.19 11.67 15.63
C LEU A 162 9.08 11.20 14.49
N ILE A 163 10.29 10.71 14.74
CA ILE A 163 11.19 10.19 13.69
C ILE A 163 10.52 9.03 12.94
N HIS A 164 9.85 8.13 13.65
CA HIS A 164 9.13 7.01 13.04
C HIS A 164 8.00 7.47 12.12
N LEU A 165 7.16 8.40 12.59
CA LEU A 165 6.06 8.94 11.80
C LEU A 165 6.59 9.77 10.63
N PHE A 166 7.69 10.49 10.79
CA PHE A 166 8.32 11.25 9.71
C PHE A 166 8.87 10.32 8.63
N ALA A 167 9.52 9.22 9.01
CA ALA A 167 9.99 8.21 8.08
C ALA A 167 8.82 7.62 7.27
N GLN A 168 7.72 7.26 7.94
CA GLN A 168 6.50 6.76 7.30
C GLN A 168 5.81 7.81 6.41
N PHE A 169 5.83 9.07 6.84
CA PHE A 169 5.28 10.19 6.09
C PHE A 169 6.03 10.41 4.79
N ILE A 170 7.37 10.29 4.78
CA ILE A 170 8.16 10.36 3.55
C ILE A 170 7.92 9.12 2.67
N SER A 171 8.09 7.92 3.24
CA SER A 171 7.77 6.65 2.57
C SER A 171 7.10 5.70 3.56
N PRO A 172 5.91 5.16 3.28
CA PRO A 172 5.29 5.09 1.95
C PRO A 172 4.33 6.26 1.65
N VAL A 173 3.89 7.04 2.64
CA VAL A 173 2.75 7.96 2.49
C VAL A 173 3.02 9.04 1.45
N GLY A 174 4.17 9.70 1.52
CA GLY A 174 4.55 10.77 0.60
C GLY A 174 4.64 10.30 -0.84
N PHE A 175 5.08 9.05 -1.05
CA PHE A 175 5.12 8.45 -2.38
C PHE A 175 3.72 8.19 -2.92
N PHE A 176 2.78 7.76 -2.09
CA PHE A 176 1.39 7.64 -2.50
C PHE A 176 0.73 9.00 -2.76
N VAL A 177 1.05 10.04 -1.98
CA VAL A 177 0.58 11.41 -2.25
C VAL A 177 1.07 11.90 -3.61
N LEU A 178 2.36 11.72 -3.91
CA LEU A 178 2.95 12.10 -5.19
C LEU A 178 2.32 11.32 -6.35
N ALA A 179 2.18 10.01 -6.19
CA ALA A 179 1.48 9.14 -7.14
C ALA A 179 0.06 9.65 -7.44
N THR A 180 -0.73 9.96 -6.42
CA THR A 180 -2.08 10.52 -6.57
C THR A 180 -2.06 11.83 -7.35
N ALA A 181 -1.15 12.75 -7.01
CA ALA A 181 -1.06 14.06 -7.68
C ALA A 181 -0.75 13.91 -9.18
N ILE A 182 0.13 12.98 -9.53
CA ILE A 182 0.48 12.68 -10.93
C ILE A 182 -0.73 12.09 -11.67
N VAL A 183 -1.40 11.09 -11.09
CA VAL A 183 -2.60 10.48 -11.69
C VAL A 183 -3.70 11.54 -11.91
N ARG A 184 -3.91 12.42 -10.93
CA ARG A 184 -4.88 13.53 -11.03
C ARG A 184 -4.51 14.48 -12.18
N ARG A 185 -3.25 14.93 -12.24
CA ARG A 185 -2.76 15.81 -13.32
C ARG A 185 -3.01 15.17 -14.68
N ARG A 186 -2.69 13.88 -14.82
CA ARG A 186 -2.90 13.12 -16.05
C ARG A 186 -4.35 13.04 -16.46
N ARG A 187 -5.26 12.71 -15.53
CA ARG A 187 -6.70 12.71 -15.79
C ARG A 187 -7.21 14.03 -16.34
N HIS A 188 -6.76 15.15 -15.79
CA HIS A 188 -7.22 16.47 -16.23
C HIS A 188 -6.59 16.95 -17.54
N ASN A 189 -5.42 16.45 -17.91
CA ASN A 189 -4.71 16.83 -19.14
C ASN A 189 -4.77 15.74 -20.22
N TYR A 190 -5.70 14.78 -20.11
CA TYR A 190 -5.79 13.70 -21.07
C TYR A 190 -6.24 14.20 -22.45
N PRO A 191 -5.60 13.76 -23.55
CA PRO A 191 -5.96 14.21 -24.89
C PRO A 191 -7.43 13.88 -25.22
N LYS A 192 -8.20 14.91 -25.62
CA LYS A 192 -9.63 14.77 -25.94
C LYS A 192 -9.85 13.87 -27.16
N ASP A 193 -8.87 13.82 -28.04
CA ASP A 193 -8.95 13.17 -29.36
C ASP A 193 -8.42 11.73 -29.31
N SER A 194 -8.08 11.23 -28.11
CA SER A 194 -7.57 9.88 -27.91
C SER A 194 -8.63 8.83 -28.17
N ILE A 195 -8.28 7.81 -28.96
CA ILE A 195 -9.11 6.62 -29.19
C ILE A 195 -9.43 5.85 -27.89
N TYR A 196 -8.70 6.12 -26.81
CA TYR A 196 -8.90 5.53 -25.49
C TYR A 196 -9.69 6.50 -24.59
N ASN A 197 -10.94 6.73 -24.99
CA ASN A 197 -11.86 7.71 -24.41
C ASN A 197 -12.27 7.42 -22.95
N LEU A 198 -12.13 6.18 -22.46
CA LEU A 198 -12.48 5.81 -21.08
C LEU A 198 -11.29 5.90 -20.11
N MET A 199 -10.10 6.23 -20.60
CA MET A 199 -8.90 6.34 -19.78
C MET A 199 -9.03 7.35 -18.61
N PRO A 200 -9.62 8.56 -18.79
CA PRO A 200 -9.82 9.48 -17.68
C PRO A 200 -10.69 8.90 -16.57
N LEU A 201 -11.67 8.05 -16.92
CA LEU A 201 -12.52 7.38 -15.94
C LEU A 201 -11.73 6.33 -15.16
N LYS A 202 -10.85 5.56 -15.82
CA LYS A 202 -9.93 4.61 -15.15
C LYS A 202 -9.05 5.34 -14.13
N TRP A 203 -8.44 6.45 -14.55
CA TRP A 203 -7.60 7.26 -13.68
C TRP A 203 -8.39 7.91 -12.54
N LYS A 204 -9.67 8.27 -12.74
CA LYS A 204 -10.52 8.78 -11.66
C LYS A 204 -10.66 7.75 -10.54
N TYR A 205 -10.93 6.49 -10.88
CA TYR A 205 -11.04 5.43 -9.88
C TYR A 205 -9.70 5.12 -9.21
N LEU A 206 -8.59 5.15 -9.95
CA LEU A 206 -7.24 4.99 -9.38
C LEU A 206 -6.91 6.13 -8.41
N GLU A 207 -7.17 7.38 -8.79
CA GLU A 207 -7.00 8.57 -7.96
C GLU A 207 -7.78 8.46 -6.65
N ILE A 208 -9.09 8.18 -6.73
CA ILE A 208 -9.94 8.01 -5.54
C ILE A 208 -9.43 6.85 -4.67
N GLY A 209 -9.01 5.73 -5.28
CA GLY A 209 -8.45 4.59 -4.56
C GLY A 209 -7.19 4.98 -3.78
N LEU A 210 -6.25 5.67 -4.42
CA LEU A 210 -5.02 6.14 -3.78
C LEU A 210 -5.30 7.18 -2.68
N GLU A 211 -6.24 8.10 -2.90
CA GLU A 211 -6.67 9.08 -1.89
C GLU A 211 -7.21 8.41 -0.63
N VAL A 212 -8.13 7.46 -0.78
CA VAL A 212 -8.69 6.70 0.35
C VAL A 212 -7.57 6.01 1.13
N PHE A 213 -6.60 5.42 0.43
CA PHE A 213 -5.49 4.75 1.09
C PHE A 213 -4.57 5.74 1.83
N VAL A 214 -4.19 6.84 1.19
CA VAL A 214 -3.39 7.92 1.81
C VAL A 214 -4.08 8.49 3.04
N ILE A 215 -5.36 8.86 2.93
CA ILE A 215 -6.12 9.43 4.04
C ILE A 215 -6.18 8.43 5.20
N SER A 216 -6.38 7.14 4.92
CA SER A 216 -6.39 6.11 5.96
C SER A 216 -5.05 5.99 6.70
N MET A 217 -3.92 6.12 5.98
CA MET A 217 -2.59 6.12 6.61
C MET A 217 -2.34 7.38 7.44
N LEU A 218 -2.76 8.55 6.94
CA LEU A 218 -2.61 9.81 7.67
C LEU A 218 -3.44 9.80 8.96
N ILE A 219 -4.70 9.33 8.90
CA ILE A 219 -5.55 9.18 10.08
C ILE A 219 -4.91 8.21 11.08
N ALA A 220 -4.36 7.08 10.61
CA ALA A 220 -3.66 6.14 11.48
C ALA A 220 -2.42 6.76 12.14
N GLY A 221 -1.63 7.54 11.40
CA GLY A 221 -0.45 8.25 11.91
C GLY A 221 -0.79 9.33 12.95
N VAL A 222 -1.80 10.16 12.68
CA VAL A 222 -2.30 11.16 13.64
C VAL A 222 -2.88 10.48 14.88
N SER A 223 -3.62 9.38 14.69
CA SER A 223 -4.15 8.60 15.81
C SER A 223 -3.05 7.96 16.66
N ALA A 224 -1.88 7.64 16.08
CA ALA A 224 -0.72 7.19 16.84
C ALA A 224 -0.16 8.28 17.76
N LEU A 225 -0.17 9.55 17.34
CA LEU A 225 0.25 10.70 18.14
C LEU A 225 -0.72 10.99 19.30
N LEU A 226 -2.02 11.00 19.02
CA LEU A 226 -3.05 11.41 19.97
C LEU A 226 -3.52 10.27 20.90
N GLY A 227 -3.43 9.03 20.43
CA GLY A 227 -4.08 7.87 21.05
C GLY A 227 -3.11 6.75 21.45
N HIS A 228 -1.91 7.05 21.92
CA HIS A 228 -1.05 6.09 22.64
C HIS A 228 -0.89 4.69 22.01
N TYR A 229 -0.68 4.56 20.68
CA TYR A 229 -0.52 3.26 20.01
C TYR A 229 -1.57 2.21 20.44
N TYR A 230 -2.86 2.60 20.46
CA TYR A 230 -3.94 1.66 20.74
C TYR A 230 -3.93 0.47 19.78
N THR A 231 -4.44 -0.66 20.27
CA THR A 231 -4.32 -2.02 19.71
C THR A 231 -4.88 -2.20 18.28
N TYR A 232 -5.53 -1.19 17.70
CA TYR A 232 -6.23 -1.26 16.43
C TYR A 232 -5.87 -0.16 15.42
N LEU A 233 -4.79 0.61 15.61
CA LEU A 233 -4.36 1.61 14.62
C LEU A 233 -4.18 1.02 13.22
N TRP A 234 -3.75 -0.23 13.16
CA TRP A 234 -3.59 -0.93 11.89
C TRP A 234 -4.92 -1.11 11.16
N MET A 235 -6.03 -1.32 11.87
CA MET A 235 -7.34 -1.53 11.27
C MET A 235 -7.74 -0.38 10.33
N ILE A 236 -7.39 0.85 10.69
CA ILE A 236 -7.72 2.05 9.92
C ILE A 236 -7.15 1.94 8.49
N TYR A 237 -5.86 1.64 8.36
CA TYR A 237 -5.24 1.54 7.04
C TYR A 237 -5.59 0.24 6.30
N TYR A 238 -5.95 -0.84 7.00
CA TYR A 238 -6.44 -2.06 6.37
C TYR A 238 -7.84 -1.91 5.78
N VAL A 239 -8.75 -1.26 6.50
CA VAL A 239 -10.08 -0.91 5.99
C VAL A 239 -9.94 0.07 4.82
N GLY A 240 -9.06 1.06 4.95
CA GLY A 240 -8.69 1.94 3.84
C GLY A 240 -8.18 1.18 2.62
N ALA A 241 -7.30 0.19 2.82
CA ALA A 241 -6.80 -0.66 1.73
C ALA A 241 -7.90 -1.50 1.06
N ILE A 242 -8.84 -2.04 1.83
CA ILE A 242 -10.00 -2.80 1.32
C ILE A 242 -10.88 -1.91 0.43
N ILE A 243 -11.23 -0.72 0.93
CA ILE A 243 -12.08 0.24 0.18
C ILE A 243 -11.33 0.72 -1.07
N SER A 244 -10.06 1.09 -0.92
CA SER A 244 -9.17 1.48 -2.02
C SER A 244 -9.11 0.41 -3.11
N GLY A 245 -8.80 -0.83 -2.74
CA GLY A 245 -8.72 -1.95 -3.68
C GLY A 245 -10.07 -2.28 -4.33
N ALA A 246 -11.19 -2.16 -3.61
CA ALA A 246 -12.51 -2.35 -4.21
C ALA A 246 -12.86 -1.28 -5.26
N ILE A 247 -12.44 -0.04 -5.04
CA ILE A 247 -12.59 1.07 -6.00
C ILE A 247 -11.67 0.84 -7.20
N GLU A 248 -10.41 0.51 -6.95
CA GLU A 248 -9.41 0.28 -8.00
C GLU A 248 -9.75 -0.95 -8.86
N LEU A 249 -10.36 -1.99 -8.28
CA LEU A 249 -10.87 -3.13 -9.02
C LEU A 249 -11.90 -2.73 -10.10
N LYS A 250 -12.72 -1.69 -9.84
CA LYS A 250 -13.60 -1.13 -10.89
C LYS A 250 -12.77 -0.49 -12.00
N SER A 251 -11.72 0.24 -11.66
CA SER A 251 -10.77 0.81 -12.63
C SER A 251 -10.18 -0.27 -13.53
N VAL A 252 -9.65 -1.34 -12.94
CA VAL A 252 -9.00 -2.45 -13.67
C VAL A 252 -9.93 -3.06 -14.71
N LYS A 253 -11.22 -3.20 -14.38
CA LYS A 253 -12.24 -3.82 -15.25
C LYS A 253 -12.69 -2.94 -16.41
N ILE A 254 -12.56 -1.61 -16.29
CA ILE A 254 -12.95 -0.69 -17.36
C ILE A 254 -12.01 -0.88 -18.56
N LEU A 255 -12.59 -0.97 -19.75
CA LEU A 255 -11.82 -1.01 -21.00
C LEU A 255 -11.31 0.41 -21.32
N PRO A 256 -10.07 0.61 -21.82
CA PRO A 256 -9.56 1.95 -22.19
C PRO A 256 -10.41 2.65 -23.25
N SER A 257 -11.11 1.87 -24.08
CA SER A 257 -12.10 2.34 -25.04
C SER A 257 -13.38 1.51 -24.94
N SER A 258 -14.53 2.13 -25.22
CA SER A 258 -15.75 1.42 -25.62
C SER A 258 -15.69 1.14 -27.13
N ALA A 259 -16.35 0.10 -27.62
CA ALA A 259 -16.49 -0.12 -29.06
C ALA A 259 -16.95 1.19 -29.74
N PRO A 260 -16.35 1.59 -30.86
CA PRO A 260 -16.86 2.72 -31.63
C PRO A 260 -18.31 2.42 -32.00
N SER A 261 -19.24 3.34 -31.74
CA SER A 261 -20.64 3.23 -32.17
C SER A 261 -20.79 3.13 -33.70
N ASP A 262 -19.69 3.34 -34.41
CA ASP A 262 -19.45 3.34 -35.84
C ASP A 262 -18.90 2.01 -36.40
N LEU A 263 -18.68 0.99 -35.55
CA LEU A 263 -18.38 -0.39 -35.97
C LEU A 263 -19.51 -1.39 -35.70
N GLY A 264 -20.68 -0.90 -35.26
CA GLY A 264 -21.93 -1.65 -35.31
C GLY A 264 -22.58 -1.44 -36.67
N GLY A 265 -22.24 -2.27 -37.65
CA GLY A 265 -23.00 -2.41 -38.88
C GLY A 265 -24.38 -3.01 -38.65
#